data_AF-A0A0L7LIY1-F1
#
_entry.id   AF-A0A0L7LIY1-F1
#
_cell.length_a   1.000
_cell.length_b   1.000
_cell.length_c   1.000
_cell.angle_alpha   90.00
_cell.angle_beta   90.00
_cell.angle_gamma   90.00
#
_symmetry.space_group_name_H-M   'P 1'
#
loop_
_entity.id
_entity.type
_entity.pdbx_description
1 polymer ?
#
loop_
_entity_poly.entity_id
_entity_poly.type
_entity_poly.pdbx_seq_one_letter_code
_entity_poly.pdbx_strand_id
1 'polypeptide(L)'
;EVNDINLGLLVEVWNKGVIWDRALGYHYLPLTSVVYNEQEVGGRWVELEAQLMMRGGAVVGTTGPTGHALLLDCRFEQPFVPRY
;
A
#
# COMPACT_ATOMS: atom_id res chain seq x y z
N GLU A 1 -7.23 13.36 1.49
CA GLU A 1 -6.18 14.16 2.14
C GLU A 1 -5.40 13.24 3.08
N VAL A 2 -4.07 13.22 2.98
CA VAL A 2 -3.21 12.40 3.85
C VAL A 2 -2.78 13.30 5.00
N ASN A 3 -3.29 13.01 6.20
CA ASN A 3 -3.14 13.90 7.36
C ASN A 3 -1.97 13.51 8.29
N ASP A 4 -1.37 12.34 8.09
CA ASP A 4 -0.20 11.87 8.84
C ASP A 4 0.68 10.96 7.97
N ILE A 5 1.90 11.41 7.68
CA ILE A 5 2.89 10.68 6.87
C ILE A 5 3.54 9.52 7.64
N ASN A 6 3.41 9.48 8.97
CA ASN A 6 3.97 8.42 9.79
C ASN A 6 3.16 7.11 9.70
N LEU A 7 2.01 7.15 9.03
CA LEU A 7 1.19 5.98 8.73
C LEU A 7 1.66 5.27 7.45
N GLY A 8 0.93 4.21 7.08
CA GLY A 8 1.17 3.45 5.87
C GLY A 8 -0.11 3.21 5.08
N LEU A 9 0.05 2.97 3.78
CA LEU A 9 -0.97 2.46 2.91
C LEU A 9 -1.00 0.92 3.04
N LEU A 10 -2.11 0.37 3.51
CA LEU A 10 -2.36 -1.07 3.45
C LEU A 10 -3.05 -1.41 2.14
N VAL A 11 -2.41 -2.26 1.34
CA VAL A 11 -2.99 -2.83 0.11
C VAL A 11 -3.44 -4.24 0.42
N GLU A 12 -4.69 -4.56 0.11
CA GLU A 12 -5.27 -5.89 0.31
C GLU A 12 -5.79 -6.42 -1.02
N VAL A 13 -5.47 -7.67 -1.33
CA VAL A 13 -6.02 -8.36 -2.51
C VAL A 13 -6.94 -9.48 -2.06
N TRP A 14 -8.18 -9.42 -2.50
CA TRP A 14 -9.23 -10.34 -2.11
C TRP A 14 -9.73 -11.10 -3.34
N ASN A 15 -9.77 -12.43 -3.24
CA ASN A 15 -10.43 -13.29 -4.22
C ASN A 15 -11.90 -13.42 -3.85
N LYS A 16 -12.79 -13.05 -4.78
CA LYS A 16 -14.23 -13.07 -4.57
C LYS A 16 -14.74 -14.51 -4.48
N GLY A 17 -15.42 -14.84 -3.39
CA GLY A 17 -16.08 -16.13 -3.22
C GLY A 17 -17.58 -16.07 -3.42
N VAL A 18 -18.23 -17.24 -3.33
CA VAL A 18 -19.69 -17.36 -3.46
C VAL A 18 -20.40 -16.92 -2.16
N ILE A 19 -19.81 -17.24 -1.01
CA ILE A 19 -20.38 -16.93 0.32
C ILE A 19 -19.50 -15.93 1.08
N TRP A 20 -18.17 -16.09 1.01
CA TRP A 20 -17.21 -15.18 1.60
C TRP A 20 -16.01 -14.99 0.67
N ASP A 21 -15.40 -13.81 0.74
CA ASP A 21 -14.16 -13.51 0.03
C ASP A 21 -12.96 -14.07 0.80
N ARG A 22 -11.90 -14.41 0.06
CA ARG A 22 -10.66 -14.94 0.62
C ARG A 22 -9.52 -13.97 0.34
N ALA A 23 -8.81 -13.53 1.38
CA ALA A 23 -7.59 -12.76 1.20
C ALA A 23 -6.54 -13.61 0.46
N LEU A 24 -6.01 -13.06 -0.64
CA LEU A 24 -4.84 -13.58 -1.34
C LEU A 24 -3.56 -13.09 -0.68
N GLY A 25 -3.56 -11.86 -0.15
CA GLY A 25 -2.50 -11.34 0.68
C GLY A 25 -2.53 -9.82 0.81
N TYR A 26 -1.51 -9.32 1.48
CA TYR A 26 -1.40 -7.95 1.98
C TYR A 26 -0.03 -7.36 1.65
N HIS A 27 0.02 -6.07 1.35
CA HIS A 27 1.26 -5.31 1.27
C HIS A 27 1.13 -4.01 2.06
N TYR A 28 2.07 -3.75 2.97
CA TYR A 28 2.11 -2.51 3.73
C TYR A 28 3.20 -1.59 3.18
N LEU A 29 2.79 -0.40 2.76
CA LEU A 29 3.66 0.63 2.21
C LEU A 29 3.74 1.82 3.16
N PRO A 30 4.86 2.05 3.86
CA PRO A 30 5.05 3.25 4.67
C PRO A 30 4.93 4.50 3.81
N LEU A 31 4.10 5.47 4.20
CA LEU A 31 3.88 6.68 3.41
C LEU A 31 5.16 7.53 3.29
N THR A 32 6.05 7.46 4.28
CA THR A 32 7.40 8.06 4.22
C THR A 32 8.28 7.53 3.09
N SER A 33 7.96 6.37 2.52
CA SER A 33 8.67 5.78 1.38
C SER A 33 8.05 6.12 0.01
N VAL A 34 6.91 6.82 0.00
CA VAL A 34 6.22 7.26 -1.21
C VAL A 34 6.81 8.59 -1.68
N VAL A 35 7.14 8.67 -2.97
CA VAL A 35 7.79 9.85 -3.56
C VAL A 35 6.76 10.84 -4.10
N TYR A 36 7.12 12.12 -4.13
CA TYR A 36 6.40 13.13 -4.90
C TYR A 36 6.79 13.03 -6.36
N ASN A 37 5.81 12.84 -7.25
CA ASN A 37 6.04 12.83 -8.69
C ASN A 37 4.75 13.18 -9.45
N GLU A 38 4.88 13.99 -10.50
CA GLU A 38 3.76 14.35 -11.38
C GLU A 38 3.54 13.32 -12.49
N GLN A 39 4.59 12.58 -12.86
CA GLN A 39 4.54 11.60 -13.95
C GLN A 39 4.31 10.19 -13.43
N GLU A 40 3.56 9.40 -14.21
CA GLU A 40 3.36 7.98 -13.99
C GLU A 40 4.67 7.23 -14.31
N VAL A 41 5.17 6.43 -13.36
CA VAL A 41 6.53 5.85 -13.45
C VAL A 41 6.50 4.33 -13.75
N GLY A 42 5.34 3.80 -14.14
CA GLY A 42 5.18 2.39 -14.53
C GLY A 42 5.14 1.40 -13.36
N GLY A 43 5.13 1.89 -12.12
CA GLY A 43 4.97 1.09 -10.90
C GLY A 43 6.14 0.12 -10.61
N ARG A 44 6.00 -0.63 -9.51
CA ARG A 44 6.93 -1.70 -9.11
C ARG A 44 6.17 -2.95 -8.71
N TRP A 45 6.74 -4.12 -9.00
CA TRP A 45 6.22 -5.37 -8.46
C TRP A 45 6.47 -5.42 -6.95
N VAL A 46 5.43 -5.69 -6.19
CA VAL A 46 5.49 -5.89 -4.74
C VAL A 46 4.90 -7.24 -4.39
N GLU A 47 5.58 -7.95 -3.50
CA GLU A 47 5.11 -9.23 -2.96
C GLU A 47 3.95 -9.02 -1.99
N LEU A 48 3.00 -9.94 -2.05
CA LEU A 48 1.90 -10.06 -1.09
C LEU A 48 2.28 -11.05 0.00
N GLU A 49 2.01 -10.64 1.22
CA GLU A 49 2.29 -11.40 2.44
C GLU A 49 0.96 -11.87 3.07
N ALA A 50 0.99 -12.95 3.84
CA ALA A 50 -0.19 -13.66 4.31
C ALA A 50 -0.80 -13.05 5.57
N GLN A 51 -0.02 -12.27 6.32
CA GLN A 51 -0.40 -11.78 7.66
C GLN A 51 -0.06 -10.30 7.84
N LEU A 52 -0.89 -9.62 8.64
CA LEU A 52 -0.64 -8.26 9.12
C LEU A 52 0.20 -8.29 10.40
N MET A 53 1.21 -7.42 10.48
CA MET A 53 1.91 -7.14 11.73
C MET A 53 1.23 -5.99 12.46
N MET A 54 0.84 -6.23 13.72
CA MET A 54 0.12 -5.25 14.54
C MET A 54 0.99 -4.77 15.71
N ARG A 55 0.96 -3.47 16.00
CA ARG A 55 1.53 -2.88 17.23
C ARG A 55 0.59 -1.80 17.75
N GLY A 56 0.13 -1.95 19.00
CA GLY A 56 -0.74 -0.96 19.63
C GLY A 56 -2.06 -0.71 18.89
N GLY A 57 -2.60 -1.72 18.21
CA GLY A 57 -3.84 -1.61 17.41
C GLY A 57 -3.65 -1.07 16.00
N ALA A 58 -2.44 -0.69 15.60
CA ALA A 58 -2.13 -0.22 14.25
C ALA A 58 -1.34 -1.28 13.44
N VAL A 59 -1.57 -1.31 12.13
CA VAL A 59 -0.76 -2.09 11.18
C VAL A 59 0.59 -1.40 11.01
N VAL A 60 1.67 -2.16 11.19
CA VAL A 60 3.05 -1.67 11.06
C VAL A 60 3.87 -2.41 9.99
N GLY A 61 3.28 -3.40 9.33
CA GLY A 61 3.94 -4.21 8.32
C GLY A 61 3.13 -5.44 7.95
N THR A 62 3.71 -6.30 7.11
CA THR A 62 3.14 -7.58 6.71
C THR A 62 4.19 -8.69 6.72
N THR A 63 3.78 -9.96 6.79
CA THR A 63 4.69 -11.12 6.82
C THR A 63 4.05 -12.43 6.36
N GLY A 64 4.89 -13.41 6.05
CA GLY A 64 4.50 -14.74 5.59
C GLY A 64 4.33 -14.77 4.07
N PRO A 65 5.27 -15.35 3.31
CA PRO A 65 5.22 -15.27 1.85
C PRO A 65 3.99 -16.00 1.29
N THR A 66 3.31 -15.39 0.33
CA THR A 66 2.20 -16.03 -0.41
C THR A 66 2.63 -16.56 -1.79
N GLY A 67 3.71 -16.00 -2.34
CA GLY A 67 4.13 -16.22 -3.73
C GLY A 67 3.29 -15.45 -4.76
N HIS A 68 2.40 -14.57 -4.32
CA HIS A 68 1.67 -13.65 -5.17
C HIS A 68 2.33 -12.27 -5.17
N ALA A 69 2.28 -11.57 -6.31
CA ALA A 69 2.76 -10.20 -6.43
C ALA A 69 1.76 -9.33 -7.18
N LEU A 70 1.78 -8.02 -6.93
CA LEU A 70 1.02 -7.02 -7.69
C LEU A 70 1.94 -5.92 -8.23
N LEU A 71 1.57 -5.33 -9.36
CA LEU A 71 2.22 -4.12 -9.86
C LEU A 71 1.57 -2.90 -9.20
N LEU A 72 2.34 -2.13 -8.44
CA LEU A 72 1.87 -0.98 -7.69
C LEU A 72 2.62 0.30 -8.11
N ASP A 73 1.90 1.29 -8.60
CA ASP A 73 2.38 2.67 -8.72
C ASP A 73 1.69 3.53 -7.65
N CYS A 74 2.47 4.20 -6.81
CA CYS A 74 1.99 5.05 -5.73
C CYS A 74 2.89 6.27 -5.61
N ARG A 75 2.30 7.47 -5.67
CA ARG A 75 3.00 8.75 -5.62
C ARG A 75 2.14 9.81 -4.95
N PHE A 76 2.80 10.81 -4.38
CA PHE A 76 2.14 12.05 -4.00
C PHE A 76 2.15 13.03 -5.16
N GLU A 77 1.04 13.73 -5.36
CA GLU A 77 1.01 14.91 -6.23
C GLU A 77 1.72 16.08 -5.54
N GLN A 78 2.28 16.99 -6.34
CA GLN A 78 2.91 18.18 -5.77
C GLN A 78 1.90 19.03 -4.99
N PRO A 79 2.30 19.63 -3.86
CA PRO A 79 1.48 20.63 -3.19
C PRO A 79 1.14 21.76 -4.17
N PHE A 80 -0.11 22.23 -4.15
CA PHE A 80 -0.48 23.40 -4.95
C PHE A 80 0.29 24.63 -4.45
N VAL A 81 1.15 25.20 -5.30
CA VAL A 81 1.81 26.48 -5.05
C VAL A 81 1.18 27.54 -5.98
N PRO A 82 0.37 28.48 -5.46
CA PRO A 82 -0.16 29.57 -6.28
C PRO A 82 1.00 30.41 -6.82
N ARG A 83 1.03 30.63 -8.14
CA ARG A 83 1.92 31.63 -8.74
C ARG A 83 1.25 33.00 -8.63
N TYR A 84 1.82 33.89 -7.82
CA TYR A 84 1.48 35.31 -7.77
C TYR A 84 2.25 36.08 -8.85
#